data_AF-A0A3L9GEF0-F1
#
_entry.id   AF-A0A3L9GEF0-F1
#
_cell.length_a   1.000
_cell.length_b   1.000
_cell.length_c   1.000
_cell.angle_alpha   90.00
_cell.angle_beta   90.00
_cell.angle_gamma   90.00
#
_symmetry.space_group_name_H-M   'P 1'
#
loop_
_entity.id
_entity.type
_entity.pdbx_description
1 polymer ?
#
loop_
_entity_poly.entity_id
_entity_poly.type
_entity_poly.pdbx_seq_one_letter_code
_entity_poly.pdbx_strand_id
1 'polypeptide(L)'
;MGDTMQQRLTQDLTQFLASLPEDDRINAINEIRMAIHQVSPFREEPVDCVLWVKNSQLMPNDYNPNNVAPPEKKLLKKSIEIDGFTQPIVVTHTDKNALEIVDGFHRHEIGKGSSSLKLRLKGYLPVTC
;
A
#
# COMPACT_ATOMS: atom_id res chain seq x y z
N MET A 1 -25.26 3.63 -21.90
CA MET A 1 -25.91 4.73 -21.15
C MET A 1 -25.67 4.59 -19.64
N GLY A 2 -24.44 4.32 -19.20
CA GLY A 2 -24.08 4.20 -17.79
C GLY A 2 -23.21 5.35 -17.27
N ASP A 3 -23.13 6.47 -17.99
CA ASP A 3 -21.87 7.22 -18.06
C ASP A 3 -22.03 8.72 -17.79
N THR A 4 -23.03 9.13 -17.01
CA THR A 4 -23.12 10.51 -16.49
C THR A 4 -23.01 10.56 -14.98
N MET A 5 -23.69 9.64 -14.29
CA MET A 5 -23.59 9.53 -12.83
C MET A 5 -22.20 9.08 -12.37
N GLN A 6 -21.61 8.07 -13.02
CA GLN A 6 -20.26 7.60 -12.70
C GLN A 6 -19.21 8.71 -12.89
N GLN A 7 -19.30 9.45 -13.99
CA GLN A 7 -18.41 10.58 -14.28
C GLN A 7 -18.56 11.68 -13.21
N ARG A 8 -19.79 12.02 -12.85
CA ARG A 8 -20.07 13.03 -11.82
C ARG A 8 -19.57 12.61 -10.45
N LEU A 9 -19.80 11.37 -10.02
CA LEU A 9 -19.25 10.82 -8.78
C LEU A 9 -17.72 10.84 -8.78
N THR A 10 -17.10 10.47 -9.90
CA THR A 10 -15.64 10.50 -10.05
C THR A 10 -15.11 11.93 -9.93
N GLN A 11 -15.78 12.89 -10.55
CA GLN A 11 -15.42 14.30 -10.48
C GLN A 11 -15.57 14.86 -9.06
N ASP A 12 -16.72 14.64 -8.42
CA ASP A 12 -17.00 15.12 -7.06
C ASP A 12 -16.00 14.50 -6.06
N LEU A 13 -15.72 13.20 -6.20
CA LEU A 13 -14.74 12.49 -5.38
C LEU A 13 -13.33 13.04 -5.53
N THR A 14 -12.86 13.19 -6.77
CA THR A 14 -11.49 13.68 -7.04
C THR A 14 -11.32 15.13 -6.60
N GLN A 15 -12.35 15.97 -6.75
CA GLN A 15 -12.35 17.34 -6.24
C GLN A 15 -12.30 17.38 -4.71
N PHE A 16 -13.12 16.55 -4.03
CA PHE A 16 -13.08 16.42 -2.57
C PHE A 16 -11.67 16.01 -2.09
N LEU A 17 -11.13 14.92 -2.65
CA LEU A 17 -9.79 14.43 -2.29
C LEU A 17 -8.70 15.48 -2.52
N ALA A 18 -8.76 16.22 -3.64
CA ALA A 18 -7.80 17.28 -3.95
C ALA A 18 -7.83 18.46 -2.97
N SER A 19 -8.93 18.66 -2.23
CA SER A 19 -9.06 19.72 -1.24
C SER A 19 -8.45 19.39 0.13
N LEU A 20 -8.21 18.10 0.41
CA LEU A 20 -7.66 17.64 1.68
C LEU A 20 -6.13 17.85 1.76
N PRO A 21 -5.59 18.10 2.98
CA PRO A 21 -4.16 17.95 3.27
C PRO A 21 -3.64 16.56 2.88
N GLU A 22 -2.34 16.43 2.63
CA GLU A 22 -1.80 15.22 2.01
C GLU A 22 -2.00 13.94 2.82
N ASP A 23 -1.75 13.96 4.12
CA ASP A 23 -1.96 12.77 4.98
C ASP A 23 -3.46 12.43 5.08
N ASP A 24 -4.34 13.43 5.23
CA ASP A 24 -5.81 13.23 5.26
C ASP A 24 -6.34 12.70 3.93
N ARG A 25 -5.77 13.15 2.81
CA ARG A 25 -6.09 12.66 1.48
C ARG A 25 -5.75 11.18 1.32
N ILE A 26 -4.59 10.74 1.82
CA ILE A 26 -4.19 9.34 1.76
C ILE A 26 -5.14 8.48 2.60
N ASN A 27 -5.50 8.94 3.81
CA ASN A 27 -6.47 8.26 4.67
C ASN A 27 -7.85 8.16 4.01
N ALA A 28 -8.38 9.25 3.47
CA ALA A 28 -9.66 9.25 2.76
C ALA A 28 -9.62 8.31 1.54
N ILE A 29 -8.53 8.30 0.76
CA ILE A 29 -8.36 7.37 -0.36
C ILE A 29 -8.41 5.91 0.13
N ASN A 30 -7.74 5.59 1.24
CA ASN A 30 -7.76 4.24 1.80
C ASN A 30 -9.19 3.85 2.25
N GLU A 31 -9.91 4.73 2.94
CA GLU A 31 -11.30 4.49 3.35
C GLU A 31 -12.22 4.24 2.14
N ILE A 32 -12.07 5.03 1.08
CA ILE A 32 -12.83 4.88 -0.16
C ILE A 32 -12.47 3.57 -0.87
N ARG A 33 -11.19 3.20 -0.93
CA ARG A 33 -10.76 1.90 -1.48
C ARG A 33 -11.40 0.74 -0.73
N MET A 34 -11.46 0.80 0.60
CA MET A 34 -12.13 -0.22 1.41
C MET A 34 -13.64 -0.26 1.12
N ALA A 35 -14.30 0.90 1.00
CA ALA A 35 -15.72 0.95 0.67
C ALA A 35 -16.03 0.36 -0.73
N ILE A 36 -15.18 0.64 -1.72
CA ILE A 36 -15.29 0.05 -3.06
C ILE A 36 -15.04 -1.46 -3.01
N HIS A 37 -14.02 -1.89 -2.28
CA HIS A 37 -13.67 -3.31 -2.11
C HIS A 37 -14.85 -4.12 -1.54
N GLN A 38 -15.61 -3.58 -0.58
CA GLN A 38 -16.78 -4.26 0.00
C GLN A 38 -17.85 -4.66 -1.04
N VAL A 39 -17.97 -3.89 -2.12
CA VAL A 39 -18.92 -4.14 -3.22
C VAL A 39 -18.27 -4.77 -4.44
N SER A 40 -16.95 -4.99 -4.42
CA SER A 40 -16.21 -5.61 -5.52
C SER A 40 -16.57 -7.09 -5.65
N PRO A 41 -16.76 -7.62 -6.88
CA PRO A 41 -16.89 -9.05 -7.11
C PRO A 41 -15.59 -9.82 -6.84
N PHE A 42 -14.45 -9.12 -6.71
CA PHE A 42 -13.13 -9.70 -6.44
C PHE A 42 -12.69 -9.50 -4.98
N ARG A 43 -13.60 -9.17 -4.07
CA ARG A 43 -13.27 -8.87 -2.67
C ARG A 43 -12.59 -9.99 -1.88
N GLU A 44 -12.65 -11.22 -2.38
CA GLU A 44 -11.95 -12.36 -1.79
C GLU A 44 -10.46 -12.38 -2.16
N GLU A 45 -10.04 -11.55 -3.11
CA GLU A 45 -8.65 -11.41 -3.55
C GLU A 45 -8.01 -10.20 -2.87
N PRO A 46 -6.98 -10.36 -2.02
CA PRO A 46 -6.35 -9.25 -1.31
C PRO A 46 -5.93 -8.09 -2.23
N VAL A 47 -5.41 -8.43 -3.42
CA VAL A 47 -4.93 -7.45 -4.41
C VAL A 47 -6.00 -6.48 -4.92
N ASP A 48 -7.30 -6.80 -4.75
CA ASP A 48 -8.41 -5.90 -5.07
C ASP A 48 -8.38 -4.62 -4.21
N CYS A 49 -7.80 -4.69 -2.99
CA CYS A 49 -7.67 -3.56 -2.09
C CYS A 49 -6.22 -3.34 -1.61
N VAL A 50 -5.50 -2.46 -2.30
CA VAL A 50 -4.17 -2.00 -1.86
C VAL A 50 -4.28 -0.68 -1.11
N LEU A 51 -3.92 -0.69 0.16
CA LEU A 51 -3.90 0.48 1.05
C LEU A 51 -2.47 1.00 1.20
N TRP A 52 -2.31 2.30 1.46
CA TRP A 52 -1.00 2.89 1.73
C TRP A 52 -0.92 3.30 3.20
N VAL A 53 -0.05 2.65 3.96
CA VAL A 53 0.04 2.80 5.43
C VAL A 53 1.41 3.30 5.85
N LYS A 54 1.52 3.98 6.99
CA LYS A 54 2.82 4.45 7.49
C LYS A 54 3.68 3.26 7.90
N ASN A 55 4.99 3.34 7.67
CA ASN A 55 5.95 2.31 8.09
C ASN A 55 5.86 1.97 9.59
N SER A 56 5.45 2.92 10.43
CA SER A 56 5.28 2.72 11.86
C SER A 56 4.11 1.80 12.23
N GLN A 57 3.20 1.51 11.31
CA GLN A 57 2.08 0.59 11.50
C GLN A 57 2.45 -0.85 11.17
N LEU A 58 3.59 -1.07 10.51
CA LEU A 58 4.04 -2.39 10.06
C LEU A 58 5.00 -3.02 11.07
N MET A 59 4.73 -4.28 11.40
CA MET A 59 5.55 -5.10 12.30
C MET A 59 6.03 -6.34 11.54
N PRO A 60 7.33 -6.67 11.57
CA PRO A 60 7.77 -7.98 11.10
C PRO A 60 7.19 -9.08 12.00
N ASN A 61 6.84 -10.22 11.41
CA ASN A 61 6.50 -11.41 12.18
C ASN A 61 7.78 -12.07 12.77
N ASP A 62 7.59 -12.96 13.74
CA ASP A 62 8.67 -13.75 14.34
C ASP A 62 9.19 -14.87 13.40
N TYR A 63 8.56 -15.03 12.23
CA TYR A 63 8.98 -16.00 11.24
C TYR A 63 10.19 -15.48 10.45
N ASN A 64 11.36 -16.05 10.76
CA ASN A 64 12.65 -15.76 10.15
C ASN A 64 12.60 -15.89 8.61
N PRO A 65 12.81 -14.80 7.83
CA PRO A 65 12.73 -14.89 6.39
C PRO A 65 14.05 -15.46 5.87
N ASN A 66 13.96 -16.35 4.89
CA ASN A 66 15.10 -16.87 4.15
C ASN A 66 16.08 -15.74 3.80
N ASN A 67 17.37 -15.97 4.02
CA ASN A 67 18.41 -14.97 3.78
C ASN A 67 18.53 -14.72 2.27
N VAL A 68 17.86 -13.69 1.74
CA VAL A 68 17.93 -13.35 0.31
C VAL A 68 19.34 -12.90 -0.05
N ALA A 69 19.84 -13.41 -1.17
CA ALA A 69 21.21 -13.15 -1.58
C ALA A 69 21.42 -11.65 -1.88
N PRO A 70 22.61 -11.07 -1.57
CA PRO A 70 22.88 -9.66 -1.81
C PRO A 70 22.58 -9.14 -3.25
N PRO A 71 22.82 -9.90 -4.34
CA PRO A 71 22.46 -9.48 -5.69
C PRO A 71 20.95 -9.33 -5.90
N GLU A 72 20.16 -10.27 -5.40
CA GLU A 72 18.69 -10.26 -5.52
C GLU A 72 18.09 -9.07 -4.77
N LYS A 73 18.62 -8.76 -3.57
CA LYS A 73 18.20 -7.56 -2.81
C LYS A 73 18.52 -6.26 -3.57
N LYS A 74 19.65 -6.19 -4.29
CA LYS A 74 19.99 -5.03 -5.13
C LYS A 74 19.07 -4.89 -6.34
N LEU A 75 18.74 -6.00 -7.00
CA LEU A 75 17.80 -6.01 -8.12
C LEU A 75 16.39 -5.59 -7.69
N LEU A 76 15.91 -6.11 -6.56
CA LEU A 76 14.61 -5.70 -5.99
C LEU A 76 14.59 -4.20 -5.67
N LYS A 77 15.66 -3.68 -5.05
CA LYS A 77 15.77 -2.23 -4.80
C LYS A 77 15.71 -1.44 -6.10
N LYS A 78 16.46 -1.87 -7.12
CA LYS A 78 16.51 -1.18 -8.41
C LYS A 78 15.15 -1.17 -9.10
N SER A 79 14.41 -2.30 -9.06
CA SER A 79 13.05 -2.36 -9.60
C SER A 79 12.12 -1.42 -8.83
N ILE A 80 12.14 -1.39 -7.49
CA ILE A 80 11.29 -0.46 -6.71
C ILE A 80 11.66 1.00 -6.99
N GLU A 81 12.92 1.31 -7.24
CA GLU A 81 13.37 2.67 -7.59
C GLU A 81 12.92 3.12 -8.98
N ILE A 82 12.85 2.20 -9.96
CA ILE A 82 12.45 2.50 -11.34
C ILE A 82 10.94 2.37 -11.53
N ASP A 83 10.38 1.22 -11.17
CA ASP A 83 9.02 0.80 -11.51
C ASP A 83 8.02 1.10 -10.38
N GLY A 84 8.52 1.39 -9.17
CA GLY A 84 7.69 1.48 -7.97
C GLY A 84 7.35 0.10 -7.38
N PHE A 85 6.38 0.08 -6.46
CA PHE A 85 5.89 -1.19 -5.92
C PHE A 85 4.90 -1.80 -6.91
N THR A 86 5.32 -2.86 -7.59
CA THR A 86 4.45 -3.64 -8.49
C THR A 86 3.67 -4.73 -7.76
N GLN A 87 4.10 -5.07 -6.54
CA GLN A 87 3.44 -6.00 -5.64
C GLN A 87 3.39 -5.39 -4.22
N PRO A 88 2.22 -5.39 -3.56
CA PRO A 88 2.09 -4.90 -2.19
C PRO A 88 2.80 -5.83 -1.18
N ILE A 89 2.96 -5.33 0.04
CA ILE A 89 3.35 -6.15 1.19
C ILE A 89 2.09 -6.83 1.72
N VAL A 90 2.14 -8.14 1.92
CA VAL A 90 1.00 -8.89 2.46
C VAL A 90 1.05 -8.81 3.97
N VAL A 91 -0.04 -8.40 4.58
CA VAL A 91 -0.15 -8.19 6.03
C VAL A 91 -1.38 -8.87 6.61
N THR A 92 -1.36 -9.09 7.91
CA THR A 92 -2.55 -9.47 8.67
C THR A 92 -2.78 -8.48 9.82
N HIS A 93 -4.03 -8.35 10.25
CA HIS A 93 -4.39 -7.50 11.39
C HIS A 93 -3.99 -8.18 12.70
N THR A 94 -3.40 -7.40 13.60
CA THR A 94 -3.16 -7.81 14.98
C THR A 94 -4.17 -7.17 15.93
N ASP A 95 -4.31 -7.72 17.13
CA ASP A 95 -5.21 -7.19 18.18
C ASP A 95 -4.90 -5.75 18.62
N LYS A 96 -3.74 -5.19 18.23
CA LYS A 96 -3.24 -3.88 18.68
C LYS A 96 -3.33 -2.79 17.61
N ASN A 97 -4.19 -2.95 16.59
CA ASN A 97 -4.27 -2.05 15.43
C ASN A 97 -2.94 -1.91 14.66
N ALA A 98 -2.02 -2.87 14.82
CA ALA A 98 -0.80 -2.98 14.03
C ALA A 98 -1.00 -4.02 12.91
N LEU A 99 -0.22 -3.89 11.85
CA LEU A 99 -0.22 -4.78 10.70
C LEU A 99 1.03 -5.65 10.76
N GLU A 100 0.85 -6.95 10.93
CA GLU A 100 1.95 -7.90 10.90
C GLU A 100 2.25 -8.32 9.46
N ILE A 101 3.52 -8.26 9.05
CA ILE A 101 3.97 -8.63 7.71
C ILE A 101 3.98 -10.16 7.59
N VAL A 102 3.24 -10.69 6.62
CA VAL A 102 3.19 -12.11 6.28
C VAL A 102 4.11 -12.42 5.08
N ASP A 103 4.10 -11.57 4.06
CA ASP A 103 5.01 -11.64 2.90
C ASP A 103 5.46 -10.24 2.44
N GLY A 104 6.63 -10.17 1.81
CA GLY A 104 7.22 -8.93 1.32
C GLY A 104 8.12 -8.22 2.32
N PHE A 105 8.70 -8.93 3.30
CA PHE A 105 9.62 -8.37 4.28
C PHE A 105 10.79 -7.58 3.63
N HIS A 106 11.39 -8.10 2.57
CA HIS A 106 12.46 -7.37 1.86
C HIS A 106 11.97 -6.12 1.14
N ARG A 107 10.72 -6.12 0.65
CA ARG A 107 10.07 -4.92 0.08
C ARG A 107 9.87 -3.86 1.17
N HIS A 108 9.41 -4.27 2.35
CA HIS A 108 9.33 -3.41 3.55
C HIS A 108 10.69 -2.80 3.91
N GLU A 109 11.73 -3.63 4.06
CA GLU A 109 13.07 -3.17 4.44
C GLU A 109 13.68 -2.17 3.43
N ILE A 110 13.52 -2.43 2.14
CA ILE A 110 13.99 -1.54 1.08
C ILE A 110 13.22 -0.22 1.10
N GLY A 111 11.90 -0.29 1.18
CA GLY A 111 11.03 0.89 1.22
C GLY A 111 11.25 1.77 2.45
N LYS A 112 11.63 1.15 3.58
CA LYS A 112 12.00 1.84 4.82
C LYS A 112 13.41 2.46 4.76
N GLY A 113 14.38 1.75 4.19
CA GLY A 113 15.81 2.07 4.32
C GLY A 113 16.42 2.96 3.23
N SER A 114 15.80 3.09 2.05
CA SER A 114 16.40 3.88 0.96
C SER A 114 16.03 5.37 1.04
N SER A 115 17.04 6.25 1.07
CA SER A 115 16.84 7.71 1.09
C SER A 115 16.09 8.24 -0.14
N SER A 116 16.37 7.67 -1.32
CA SER A 116 15.65 7.94 -2.58
C SER A 116 14.16 7.62 -2.47
N LEU A 117 13.85 6.46 -1.90
CA LEU A 117 12.47 6.00 -1.72
C LEU A 117 11.77 6.76 -0.61
N LYS A 118 12.45 7.16 0.45
CA LYS A 118 11.85 7.90 1.56
C LYS A 118 11.21 9.22 1.11
N LEU A 119 11.85 9.94 0.19
CA LEU A 119 11.29 11.18 -0.36
C LEU A 119 10.06 10.90 -1.22
N ARG A 120 10.11 9.87 -2.07
CA ARG A 120 9.02 9.50 -2.99
C ARG A 120 7.82 8.90 -2.28
N LEU A 121 8.06 7.99 -1.34
CA LEU A 121 7.06 7.21 -0.62
C LEU A 121 6.53 7.93 0.63
N LYS A 122 7.25 8.95 1.12
CA LYS A 122 6.82 9.79 2.25
C LYS A 122 6.54 9.00 3.54
N GLY A 123 7.25 7.88 3.70
CA GLY A 123 7.10 6.97 4.81
C GLY A 123 5.85 6.07 4.74
N TYR A 124 5.18 6.00 3.60
CA TYR A 124 4.10 5.06 3.34
C TYR A 124 4.57 3.85 2.53
N LEU A 125 3.93 2.71 2.76
CA LEU A 125 4.11 1.49 1.99
C LEU A 125 2.77 0.90 1.57
N PRO A 126 2.69 0.31 0.37
CA PRO A 126 1.49 -0.37 -0.09
C PRO A 126 1.35 -1.73 0.59
N VAL A 127 0.16 -1.99 1.14
CA VAL A 127 -0.19 -3.22 1.84
C VAL A 127 -1.51 -3.78 1.33
N THR A 128 -1.68 -5.08 1.55
CA THR A 128 -2.91 -5.83 1.27
C THR A 128 -3.11 -6.89 2.35
N CYS A 129 -4.36 -7.19 2.69
CA CYS A 129 -4.73 -8.15 3.74
C CYS A 129 -5.75 -9.17 3.26
#